data_AF-I1PN20-F1
#
_entry.id   AF-I1PN20-F1
#
_cell.length_a   1.000
_cell.length_b   1.000
_cell.length_c   1.000
_cell.angle_alpha   90.00
_cell.angle_beta   90.00
_cell.angle_gamma   90.00
#
_symmetry.space_group_name_H-M   'P 1'
#
loop_
_entity.id
_entity.type
_entity.pdbx_description
1 polymer ?
#
loop_
_entity_poly.entity_id
_entity_poly.type
_entity_poly.pdbx_seq_one_letter_code
_entity_poly.pdbx_strand_id
1 'polypeptide(L)'
;MRSPTPARLALALVAALAAAALLGGVAAAAATEEAYVTLLYGDEFVLGVRVLGKSIRDTGTRRDLVVLVSDGVSDYSRKLLQADGWIVSHITLLANPNQVRPKRFWGVYTKLKIFNMTSYRKVVYLDADTVVVKSIEDLFKCGKFCGNLKHSERMNSGVMVVEPSETVFKDMMRQIDTLPSYTGGDQGFLNSYYADFANSHVYEPDKPYTPEPETQRLSTLYNADVGLYMLANKWMVDEKELRVIHYTLGPLKPWDWWTAWLVKPVGVWQDVRQTLEESLPGTGGGRSPHDQLVVKVLFILPVLLLSFGYYQSCFQTNKELLNIRSLCAFARRDRYKYKSEEAFPSYSVMGVSSSAFANSNQRFSNGMHSKLPSYFGALTVLACFMSAGVSFAFAFAIIPKQIMPWTGLLLMFEWTFVSFFLLFGSYLRFVYRWGSLDANHVGHSRFDSSENHMVTGRHHNMSDCDIDATFYWTGMAIIAIVTVLLPTLLGVTALFAKLGLMVAGGVVLASFMTYASEHLAISAFYKGQRDRNVSRSRSICFLF
;
A
#
# COMPACT_ATOMS: atom_id res chain seq x y z
N MET A 1 37.33 64.55 16.84
CA MET A 1 36.54 63.30 16.96
C MET A 1 37.53 62.13 16.88
N ARG A 2 37.77 61.40 17.98
CA ARG A 2 38.69 60.25 17.99
C ARG A 2 37.94 59.00 17.56
N SER A 3 38.42 58.34 16.51
CA SER A 3 37.88 57.05 16.06
C SER A 3 38.05 56.00 17.17
N PRO A 4 37.03 55.18 17.44
CA PRO A 4 37.15 54.12 18.43
C PRO A 4 38.17 53.08 17.96
N THR A 5 39.08 52.70 18.84
CA THR A 5 40.11 51.67 18.61
C THR A 5 39.46 50.31 18.28
N PRO A 6 40.04 49.50 17.38
CA PRO A 6 39.45 48.24 16.90
C PRO A 6 39.09 47.25 18.01
N ALA A 7 39.81 47.26 19.14
CA ALA A 7 39.49 46.43 20.30
C ALA A 7 38.14 46.76 20.96
N ARG A 8 37.70 48.03 20.93
CA ARG A 8 36.40 48.45 21.49
C ARG A 8 35.24 48.05 20.59
N LEU A 9 35.46 48.05 19.27
CA LEU A 9 34.49 47.54 18.29
C LEU A 9 34.32 46.02 18.40
N ALA A 10 35.41 45.28 18.58
CA ALA A 10 35.35 43.84 18.78
C ALA A 10 34.61 43.46 20.07
N LEU A 11 34.86 44.18 21.18
CA LEU A 11 34.18 43.92 22.44
C LEU A 11 32.67 44.26 22.36
N ALA A 12 32.31 45.34 21.66
CA ALA A 12 30.92 45.70 21.42
C ALA A 12 30.20 44.67 20.53
N LEU A 13 30.89 44.10 19.54
CA LEU A 13 30.33 43.06 18.66
C LEU A 13 30.11 41.74 19.42
N VAL A 14 31.06 41.35 20.28
CA VAL A 14 30.94 40.16 21.13
C VAL A 14 29.82 40.35 22.17
N ALA A 15 29.70 41.54 22.75
CA ALA A 15 28.60 41.85 23.67
C ALA A 15 27.24 41.85 22.96
N ALA A 16 27.15 42.35 21.72
CA ALA A 16 25.94 42.31 20.91
C ALA A 16 25.56 40.88 20.49
N LEU A 17 26.55 40.04 20.15
CA LEU A 17 26.35 38.62 19.84
C LEU A 17 25.96 37.82 21.08
N ALA A 18 26.53 38.11 22.24
CA ALA A 18 26.15 37.50 23.51
C ALA A 18 24.73 37.93 23.95
N ALA A 19 24.37 39.20 23.75
CA ALA A 19 23.01 39.70 23.99
C ALA A 19 22.00 39.08 23.02
N ALA A 20 22.36 38.91 21.74
CA ALA A 20 21.54 38.20 20.76
C ALA A 20 21.40 36.71 21.09
N ALA A 21 22.44 36.06 21.65
CA ALA A 21 22.37 34.68 22.12
C ALA A 21 21.54 34.52 23.42
N LEU A 22 21.54 35.54 24.29
CA LEU A 22 20.69 35.58 25.50
C LEU A 22 19.22 35.90 25.18
N LEU A 23 18.96 36.70 24.13
CA LEU A 23 17.62 36.97 23.61
C LEU A 23 17.11 35.87 22.65
N GLY A 24 18.00 35.00 22.17
CA GLY A 24 17.69 33.77 21.43
C GLY A 24 17.31 32.60 22.32
N GLY A 25 17.23 32.80 23.64
CA GLY A 25 16.53 31.89 24.53
C GLY A 25 15.07 31.83 24.09
N VAL A 26 14.64 30.65 23.62
CA VAL A 26 13.27 30.35 23.21
C VAL A 26 12.30 30.99 24.20
N ALA A 27 11.74 32.14 23.82
CA ALA A 27 10.60 32.68 24.53
C ALA A 27 9.55 31.57 24.46
N ALA A 28 9.23 30.96 25.60
CA ALA A 28 8.10 30.07 25.69
C ALA A 28 6.91 30.86 25.14
N ALA A 29 6.45 30.49 23.94
CA ALA A 29 5.34 31.16 23.30
C ALA A 29 4.20 31.17 24.32
N ALA A 30 3.67 32.36 24.62
CA ALA A 30 2.54 32.46 25.54
C ALA A 30 1.43 31.55 25.01
N ALA A 31 0.93 30.65 25.87
CA ALA A 31 -0.11 29.70 25.50
C ALA A 31 -1.29 30.45 24.91
N THR A 32 -1.75 30.03 23.73
CA THR A 32 -2.87 30.71 23.09
C THR A 32 -4.19 30.25 23.73
N GLU A 33 -5.20 31.12 23.76
CA GLU A 33 -6.51 30.74 24.29
C GLU A 33 -7.28 29.78 23.37
N GLU A 34 -6.77 29.48 22.16
CA GLU A 34 -7.46 28.61 21.21
C GLU A 34 -6.50 27.62 20.55
N ALA A 35 -6.94 26.37 20.40
CA ALA A 35 -6.09 25.27 19.94
C ALA A 35 -6.75 24.46 18.82
N TYR A 36 -5.92 23.95 17.91
CA TYR A 36 -6.27 22.77 17.13
C TYR A 36 -5.97 21.52 17.95
N VAL A 37 -6.92 20.59 18.01
CA VAL A 37 -6.83 19.39 18.85
C VAL A 37 -7.03 18.15 18.00
N THR A 38 -6.22 17.12 18.25
CA THR A 38 -6.45 15.77 17.72
C THR A 38 -6.24 14.73 18.82
N LEU A 39 -6.62 13.48 18.56
CA LEU A 39 -6.61 12.40 19.54
C LEU A 39 -5.94 11.16 18.98
N LEU A 40 -5.05 10.58 19.77
CA LEU A 40 -4.27 9.41 19.43
C LEU A 40 -4.42 8.31 20.48
N TYR A 41 -4.88 7.14 20.03
CA TYR A 41 -5.06 5.96 20.89
C TYR A 41 -3.86 5.01 20.88
N GLY A 42 -3.06 5.04 19.83
CA GLY A 42 -1.94 4.14 19.59
C GLY A 42 -1.07 4.62 18.44
N ASP A 43 0.07 3.97 18.26
CA ASP A 43 1.12 4.38 17.31
C ASP A 43 0.67 4.31 15.84
N GLU A 44 -0.38 3.55 15.53
CA GLU A 44 -0.86 3.31 14.17
C GLU A 44 -1.38 4.56 13.46
N PHE A 45 -1.78 5.61 14.20
CA PHE A 45 -2.25 6.87 13.61
C PHE A 45 -1.23 8.01 13.71
N VAL A 46 -0.03 7.77 14.25
CA VAL A 46 1.01 8.80 14.45
C VAL A 46 1.31 9.49 13.13
N LEU A 47 1.53 8.74 12.05
CA LEU A 47 1.79 9.32 10.74
C LEU A 47 0.66 10.24 10.24
N GLY A 48 -0.60 9.89 10.52
CA GLY A 48 -1.76 10.74 10.25
C GLY A 48 -1.68 12.07 10.99
N VAL A 49 -1.40 12.03 12.30
CA VAL A 49 -1.23 13.23 13.14
C VAL A 49 -0.04 14.08 12.68
N ARG A 50 1.08 13.46 12.28
CA ARG A 50 2.23 14.20 11.73
C ARG A 50 1.85 14.99 10.48
N VAL A 51 1.15 14.35 9.54
CA VAL A 51 0.68 15.00 8.31
C VAL A 51 -0.35 16.08 8.60
N LEU A 52 -1.31 15.82 9.49
CA LEU A 52 -2.30 16.80 9.93
C LEU A 52 -1.62 18.05 10.51
N GLY A 53 -0.70 17.87 11.46
CA GLY A 53 -0.01 18.97 12.13
C GLY A 53 0.81 19.81 11.15
N LYS A 54 1.53 19.15 10.23
CA LYS A 54 2.21 19.86 9.14
C LYS A 54 1.23 20.65 8.28
N SER A 55 0.15 20.02 7.83
CA SER A 55 -0.83 20.67 6.94
C SER A 55 -1.46 21.92 7.57
N ILE A 56 -1.68 21.91 8.89
CA ILE A 56 -2.16 23.07 9.63
C ILE A 56 -1.06 24.15 9.73
N ARG A 57 0.19 23.80 10.05
CA ARG A 57 1.29 24.77 10.13
C ARG A 57 1.60 25.43 8.79
N ASP A 58 1.48 24.70 7.71
CA ASP A 58 1.69 25.20 6.35
C ASP A 58 0.68 26.33 6.00
N THR A 59 -0.45 26.45 6.72
CA THR A 59 -1.38 27.59 6.59
C THR A 59 -0.95 28.84 7.38
N GLY A 60 0.19 28.79 8.09
CA GLY A 60 0.72 29.91 8.88
C GLY A 60 -0.01 30.16 10.20
N THR A 61 -0.67 29.15 10.77
CA THR A 61 -1.36 29.30 12.07
C THR A 61 -0.38 29.67 13.17
N ARG A 62 -0.89 30.39 14.18
CA ARG A 62 -0.18 30.67 15.44
C ARG A 62 -0.84 30.01 16.65
N ARG A 63 -1.87 29.20 16.42
CA ARG A 63 -2.63 28.50 17.47
C ARG A 63 -1.85 27.34 18.01
N ASP A 64 -2.17 26.97 19.24
CA ASP A 64 -1.63 25.76 19.85
C ASP A 64 -2.05 24.53 19.01
N LEU A 65 -1.12 23.61 18.80
CA LEU A 65 -1.39 22.30 18.25
C LEU A 65 -1.31 21.30 19.38
N VAL A 66 -2.46 20.79 19.84
CA VAL A 66 -2.52 19.85 20.98
C VAL A 66 -2.89 18.46 20.47
N VAL A 67 -2.10 17.46 20.85
CA VAL A 67 -2.46 16.05 20.65
C VAL A 67 -2.74 15.42 21.98
N LEU A 68 -3.97 14.93 22.13
CA LEU A 68 -4.38 14.11 23.25
C LEU A 68 -3.86 12.68 23.03
N VAL A 69 -3.07 12.14 23.95
CA VAL A 69 -2.48 10.80 23.82
C VAL A 69 -2.92 9.90 24.97
N SER A 70 -3.25 8.65 24.65
CA SER A 70 -3.52 7.61 25.65
C SER A 70 -2.23 6.90 26.09
N ASP A 71 -2.39 5.94 27.01
CA ASP A 71 -1.33 5.00 27.40
C ASP A 71 -0.85 4.07 26.28
N GLY A 72 -1.65 3.91 25.21
CA GLY A 72 -1.30 3.07 24.05
C GLY A 72 -0.28 3.69 23.10
N VAL A 73 0.03 4.98 23.25
CA VAL A 73 1.01 5.71 22.43
C VAL A 73 2.39 5.60 23.05
N SER A 74 3.37 5.13 22.29
CA SER A 74 4.74 4.92 22.80
C SER A 74 5.44 6.24 23.12
N ASP A 75 6.41 6.18 24.04
CA ASP A 75 7.23 7.36 24.38
C ASP A 75 8.04 7.88 23.19
N TYR A 76 8.42 7.00 22.26
CA TYR A 76 9.05 7.41 21.01
C TYR A 76 8.10 8.27 20.17
N SER A 77 6.85 7.82 19.97
CA SER A 77 5.83 8.57 19.24
C SER A 77 5.51 9.90 19.91
N ARG A 78 5.41 9.94 21.25
CA ARG A 78 5.20 11.19 22.00
C ARG A 78 6.34 12.19 21.76
N LYS A 79 7.60 11.74 21.84
CA LYS A 79 8.78 12.58 21.54
C LYS A 79 8.81 13.06 20.09
N LEU A 80 8.44 12.19 19.15
CA LEU A 80 8.34 12.55 17.74
C LEU A 80 7.31 13.65 17.51
N LEU A 81 6.12 13.52 18.10
CA LEU A 81 5.06 14.52 17.99
C LEU A 81 5.47 15.85 18.64
N GLN A 82 6.15 15.82 19.79
CA GLN A 82 6.74 17.02 20.41
C GLN A 82 7.75 17.70 19.48
N ALA A 83 8.63 16.92 18.84
CA ALA A 83 9.60 17.42 17.88
C ALA A 83 8.93 17.99 16.61
N ASP A 84 7.77 17.44 16.22
CA ASP A 84 6.93 18.01 15.17
C ASP A 84 6.14 19.26 15.62
N GLY A 85 6.33 19.75 16.84
CA GLY A 85 5.69 20.96 17.36
C GLY A 85 4.30 20.76 17.96
N TRP A 86 3.92 19.52 18.30
CA TRP A 86 2.69 19.26 19.07
C TRP A 86 2.91 19.42 20.58
N ILE A 87 1.96 20.05 21.25
CA ILE A 87 1.79 19.96 22.70
C ILE A 87 1.14 18.60 22.99
N VAL A 88 1.93 17.67 23.51
CA VAL A 88 1.46 16.33 23.87
C VAL A 88 0.82 16.35 25.24
N SER A 89 -0.49 16.13 25.29
CA SER A 89 -1.28 16.07 26.53
C SER A 89 -1.76 14.65 26.79
N HIS A 90 -1.26 14.04 27.87
CA HIS A 90 -1.66 12.70 28.26
C HIS A 90 -3.06 12.69 28.87
N ILE A 91 -3.89 11.72 28.45
CA ILE A 91 -5.25 11.57 28.95
C ILE A 91 -5.61 10.10 29.19
N THR A 92 -6.39 9.87 30.25
CA THR A 92 -6.98 8.55 30.52
C THR A 92 -8.03 8.21 29.46
N LEU A 93 -8.07 6.96 29.01
CA LEU A 93 -9.14 6.49 28.11
C LEU A 93 -10.49 6.54 28.81
N LEU A 94 -11.52 6.95 28.07
CA LEU A 94 -12.91 6.83 28.49
C LEU A 94 -13.47 5.53 27.91
N ALA A 95 -13.93 4.64 28.80
CA ALA A 95 -14.49 3.36 28.42
C ALA A 95 -15.76 3.57 27.58
N ASN A 96 -15.85 2.89 26.44
CA ASN A 96 -17.07 2.88 25.65
C ASN A 96 -18.11 1.94 26.30
N PRO A 97 -19.28 2.46 26.71
CA PRO A 97 -20.32 1.63 27.34
C PRO A 97 -21.01 0.70 26.35
N ASN A 98 -20.86 0.93 25.03
CA ASN A 98 -21.47 0.11 23.99
C ASN A 98 -20.62 -1.14 23.72
N GLN A 99 -20.90 -2.24 24.43
CA GLN A 99 -20.17 -3.51 24.32
C GLN A 99 -20.45 -4.29 23.01
N VAL A 100 -21.43 -3.87 22.21
CA VAL A 100 -21.92 -4.60 21.01
C VAL A 100 -21.00 -4.42 19.79
N ARG A 101 -19.95 -3.60 19.86
CA ARG A 101 -19.12 -3.22 18.69
C ARG A 101 -17.67 -3.72 18.80
N PRO A 102 -16.93 -3.82 17.67
CA PRO A 102 -15.60 -4.43 17.68
C PRO A 102 -14.64 -3.68 18.60
N LYS A 103 -13.69 -4.42 19.22
CA LYS A 103 -12.71 -3.91 20.21
C LYS A 103 -12.03 -2.58 19.83
N ARG A 104 -11.87 -2.30 18.53
CA ARG A 104 -11.33 -1.03 18.00
C ARG A 104 -12.12 0.23 18.42
N PHE A 105 -13.38 0.09 18.85
CA PHE A 105 -14.21 1.22 19.28
C PHE A 105 -14.15 1.46 20.80
N TRP A 106 -13.37 0.69 21.55
CA TRP A 106 -13.36 0.74 23.02
C TRP A 106 -12.95 2.10 23.59
N GLY A 107 -12.00 2.79 22.95
CA GLY A 107 -11.53 4.11 23.38
C GLY A 107 -12.29 5.29 22.78
N VAL A 108 -13.22 5.07 21.84
CA VAL A 108 -13.70 6.14 20.94
C VAL A 108 -14.42 7.29 21.66
N TYR A 109 -15.05 7.01 22.81
CA TYR A 109 -15.67 8.03 23.66
C TYR A 109 -14.66 9.00 24.29
N THR A 110 -13.37 8.66 24.32
CA THR A 110 -12.30 9.54 24.82
C THR A 110 -12.28 10.88 24.09
N LYS A 111 -12.76 10.93 22.82
CA LYS A 111 -12.95 12.18 22.08
C LYS A 111 -13.79 13.21 22.85
N LEU A 112 -14.76 12.77 23.67
CA LEU A 112 -15.59 13.67 24.49
C LEU A 112 -14.76 14.49 25.50
N LYS A 113 -13.52 14.11 25.81
CA LYS A 113 -12.66 14.89 26.71
C LYS A 113 -12.29 16.27 26.17
N ILE A 114 -12.44 16.52 24.86
CA ILE A 114 -12.24 17.87 24.31
C ILE A 114 -13.20 18.90 24.91
N PHE A 115 -14.40 18.47 25.35
CA PHE A 115 -15.37 19.33 26.01
C PHE A 115 -14.92 19.76 27.42
N ASN A 116 -13.88 19.14 27.98
CA ASN A 116 -13.34 19.47 29.29
C ASN A 116 -11.98 20.20 29.23
N MET A 117 -11.53 20.62 28.05
CA MET A 117 -10.27 21.35 27.86
C MET A 117 -10.41 22.84 28.23
N THR A 118 -10.90 23.13 29.43
CA THR A 118 -11.28 24.49 29.89
C THR A 118 -10.10 25.46 30.06
N SER A 119 -8.86 25.00 29.90
CA SER A 119 -7.69 25.87 29.73
C SER A 119 -7.71 26.65 28.41
N TYR A 120 -8.51 26.21 27.44
CA TYR A 120 -8.72 26.86 26.17
C TYR A 120 -10.13 27.45 26.10
N ARG A 121 -10.24 28.67 25.58
CA ARG A 121 -11.52 29.31 25.25
C ARG A 121 -12.22 28.60 24.10
N LYS A 122 -11.46 28.11 23.11
CA LYS A 122 -12.02 27.40 21.96
C LYS A 122 -11.08 26.35 21.39
N VAL A 123 -11.66 25.23 20.97
CA VAL A 123 -10.95 24.10 20.38
C VAL A 123 -11.53 23.77 19.02
N VAL A 124 -10.68 23.63 18.01
CA VAL A 124 -11.03 23.02 16.72
C VAL A 124 -10.46 21.61 16.70
N TYR A 125 -11.32 20.62 16.86
CA TYR A 125 -10.95 19.22 16.81
C TYR A 125 -10.92 18.69 15.37
N LEU A 126 -9.86 17.97 15.01
CA LEU A 126 -9.72 17.25 13.75
C LEU A 126 -9.28 15.80 13.98
N ASP A 127 -9.95 14.84 13.33
CA ASP A 127 -9.50 13.43 13.35
C ASP A 127 -8.14 13.27 12.63
N ALA A 128 -7.33 12.30 13.06
CA ALA A 128 -5.98 12.05 12.55
C ALA A 128 -5.93 11.63 11.07
N ASP A 129 -7.07 11.32 10.46
CA ASP A 129 -7.26 11.01 9.05
C ASP A 129 -7.89 12.18 8.28
N THR A 130 -7.59 13.41 8.71
CA THR A 130 -7.89 14.64 7.97
C THR A 130 -6.61 15.30 7.47
N VAL A 131 -6.74 16.17 6.46
CA VAL A 131 -5.66 17.06 6.01
C VAL A 131 -6.24 18.44 5.71
N VAL A 132 -5.54 19.47 6.16
CA VAL A 132 -5.91 20.88 5.94
C VAL A 132 -5.20 21.38 4.68
N VAL A 133 -5.96 21.84 3.69
CA VAL A 133 -5.44 22.30 2.40
C VAL A 133 -5.50 23.82 2.24
N LYS A 134 -6.29 24.49 3.09
CA LYS A 134 -6.36 25.96 3.22
C LYS A 134 -6.57 26.34 4.68
N SER A 135 -6.24 27.58 5.03
CA SER A 135 -6.48 28.12 6.38
C SER A 135 -7.95 27.93 6.82
N ILE A 136 -8.11 27.51 8.07
CA ILE A 136 -9.39 27.32 8.76
C ILE A 136 -9.45 28.14 10.06
N GLU A 137 -8.66 29.22 10.16
CA GLU A 137 -8.63 30.11 11.33
C GLU A 137 -9.99 30.73 11.63
N ASP A 138 -10.84 30.90 10.62
CA ASP A 138 -12.18 31.43 10.79
C ASP A 138 -13.08 30.52 11.64
N LEU A 139 -12.80 29.21 11.73
CA LEU A 139 -13.56 28.29 12.59
C LEU A 139 -13.54 28.69 14.07
N PHE A 140 -12.52 29.41 14.54
CA PHE A 140 -12.46 29.93 15.90
C PHE A 140 -13.49 31.05 16.18
N LYS A 141 -14.17 31.55 15.16
CA LYS A 141 -15.29 32.49 15.29
C LYS A 141 -16.66 31.80 15.21
N CYS A 142 -16.71 30.48 15.10
CA CYS A 142 -17.95 29.72 15.13
C CYS A 142 -18.52 29.68 16.56
N GLY A 143 -19.83 29.42 16.70
CA GLY A 143 -20.52 29.32 17.99
C GLY A 143 -19.98 28.24 18.94
N LYS A 144 -20.69 28.00 20.05
CA LYS A 144 -20.23 27.11 21.13
C LYS A 144 -19.97 25.68 20.65
N PHE A 145 -20.77 25.18 19.71
CA PHE A 145 -20.54 23.88 19.10
C PHE A 145 -20.82 23.90 17.60
N CYS A 146 -19.82 23.53 16.80
CA CYS A 146 -19.98 23.44 15.37
C CYS A 146 -19.48 22.11 14.83
N GLY A 147 -20.12 21.63 13.77
CA GLY A 147 -19.75 20.38 13.11
C GLY A 147 -20.32 20.32 11.70
N ASN A 148 -19.81 19.41 10.87
CA ASN A 148 -20.34 19.23 9.53
C ASN A 148 -21.44 18.16 9.51
N LEU A 149 -22.45 18.32 8.65
CA LEU A 149 -23.41 17.24 8.36
C LEU A 149 -22.82 16.29 7.32
N LYS A 150 -22.62 15.02 7.70
CA LYS A 150 -22.13 13.97 6.78
C LYS A 150 -23.18 13.65 5.70
N HIS A 151 -24.43 13.58 6.14
CA HIS A 151 -25.66 13.40 5.37
C HIS A 151 -26.70 14.36 5.96
N SER A 152 -27.79 14.65 5.23
CA SER A 152 -28.74 15.73 5.52
C SER A 152 -29.22 15.88 6.97
N GLU A 153 -29.13 14.85 7.80
CA GLU A 153 -29.67 14.85 9.17
C GLU A 153 -28.67 14.45 10.26
N ARG A 154 -27.41 14.12 9.94
CA ARG A 154 -26.45 13.62 10.95
C ARG A 154 -25.08 14.25 10.86
N MET A 155 -24.58 14.71 12.01
CA MET A 155 -23.25 15.30 12.11
C MET A 155 -22.13 14.26 12.00
N ASN A 156 -21.03 14.69 11.40
CA ASN A 156 -19.72 14.04 11.39
C ASN A 156 -18.89 14.59 12.57
N SER A 157 -18.31 13.72 13.39
CA SER A 157 -17.49 14.11 14.55
C SER A 157 -15.99 14.18 14.26
N GLY A 158 -15.58 14.17 12.98
CA GLY A 158 -14.17 14.24 12.58
C GLY A 158 -13.64 15.65 12.37
N VAL A 159 -14.52 16.65 12.26
CA VAL A 159 -14.15 18.07 12.36
C VAL A 159 -15.21 18.77 13.18
N MET A 160 -14.82 19.32 14.33
CA MET A 160 -15.73 19.97 15.27
C MET A 160 -15.10 21.24 15.86
N VAL A 161 -15.91 22.25 16.13
CA VAL A 161 -15.54 23.40 16.97
C VAL A 161 -16.25 23.24 18.29
N VAL A 162 -15.53 23.42 19.40
CA VAL A 162 -16.05 23.28 20.76
C VAL A 162 -15.57 24.45 21.59
N GLU A 163 -16.48 25.12 22.27
CA GLU A 163 -16.20 25.93 23.46
C GLU A 163 -16.20 24.99 24.67
N PRO A 164 -15.03 24.64 25.24
CA PRO A 164 -14.96 23.67 26.32
C PRO A 164 -15.71 24.16 27.56
N SER A 165 -16.47 23.27 28.18
CA SER A 165 -17.27 23.57 29.37
C SER A 165 -17.36 22.35 30.27
N GLU A 166 -16.88 22.50 31.50
CA GLU A 166 -16.95 21.45 32.52
C GLU A 166 -18.41 21.05 32.82
N THR A 167 -19.37 21.99 32.71
CA THR A 167 -20.79 21.70 32.93
C THR A 167 -21.36 20.79 31.84
N VAL A 168 -21.07 21.11 30.57
CA VAL A 168 -21.48 20.30 29.41
C VAL A 168 -20.81 18.92 29.47
N PHE A 169 -19.52 18.86 29.77
CA PHE A 169 -18.81 17.58 29.89
C PHE A 169 -19.38 16.71 31.01
N LYS A 170 -19.63 17.26 32.21
CA LYS A 170 -20.25 16.52 33.33
C LYS A 170 -21.64 16.00 32.97
N ASP A 171 -22.42 16.78 32.22
CA ASP A 171 -23.72 16.36 31.73
C ASP A 171 -23.61 15.21 30.72
N MET A 172 -22.68 15.29 29.76
CA MET A 172 -22.38 14.17 28.85
C MET A 172 -21.98 12.90 29.61
N MET A 173 -21.15 13.01 30.65
CA MET A 173 -20.72 11.85 31.45
C MET A 173 -21.89 11.22 32.23
N ARG A 174 -22.89 12.00 32.66
CA ARG A 174 -24.10 11.45 33.32
C ARG A 174 -24.99 10.67 32.35
N GLN A 175 -24.94 11.04 31.06
CA GLN A 175 -25.77 10.44 30.01
C GLN A 175 -25.04 9.33 29.24
N ILE A 176 -23.76 9.06 29.52
CA ILE A 176 -22.92 8.19 28.71
C ILE A 176 -23.46 6.75 28.59
N ASP A 177 -24.04 6.22 29.67
CA ASP A 177 -24.58 4.86 29.74
C ASP A 177 -26.04 4.75 29.28
N THR A 178 -26.76 5.88 29.20
CA THR A 178 -28.21 5.91 29.00
C THR A 178 -28.62 6.47 27.63
N LEU A 179 -27.87 7.43 27.11
CA LEU A 179 -28.16 8.04 25.82
C LEU A 179 -27.71 7.11 24.68
N PRO A 180 -28.59 6.81 23.72
CA PRO A 180 -28.26 5.87 22.66
C PRO A 180 -27.16 6.43 21.75
N SER A 181 -26.32 5.54 21.22
CA SER A 181 -25.39 5.87 20.13
C SER A 181 -25.63 4.92 18.95
N TYR A 182 -26.23 5.43 17.87
CA TYR A 182 -26.51 4.61 16.67
C TYR A 182 -25.23 4.10 15.97
N THR A 183 -24.08 4.72 16.25
CA THR A 183 -22.75 4.24 15.82
C THR A 183 -22.01 3.46 16.89
N GLY A 184 -22.57 3.32 18.09
CA GLY A 184 -21.89 2.78 19.27
C GLY A 184 -20.58 3.50 19.61
N GLY A 185 -20.37 4.71 19.08
CA GLY A 185 -19.18 5.55 19.26
C GLY A 185 -19.54 7.00 19.57
N ASP A 186 -18.55 7.87 19.56
CA ASP A 186 -18.64 9.31 19.83
C ASP A 186 -19.62 10.00 18.88
N GLN A 187 -19.53 9.71 17.57
CA GLN A 187 -20.38 10.39 16.58
C GLN A 187 -21.85 10.13 16.85
N GLY A 188 -22.20 8.89 17.18
CA GLY A 188 -23.60 8.51 17.43
C GLY A 188 -24.12 9.13 18.71
N PHE A 189 -23.29 9.15 19.76
CA PHE A 189 -23.60 9.79 21.03
C PHE A 189 -23.82 11.30 20.85
N LEU A 190 -22.90 11.99 20.15
CA LEU A 190 -22.98 13.43 19.92
C LEU A 190 -24.22 13.82 19.09
N ASN A 191 -24.61 13.01 18.10
CA ASN A 191 -25.86 13.23 17.37
C ASN A 191 -27.10 13.05 18.25
N SER A 192 -27.06 12.14 19.23
CA SER A 192 -28.16 11.98 20.19
C SER A 192 -28.17 13.08 21.26
N TYR A 193 -27.00 13.58 21.65
CA TYR A 193 -26.84 14.65 22.65
C TYR A 193 -27.28 16.00 22.06
N TYR A 194 -26.83 16.30 20.85
CA TYR A 194 -27.27 17.46 20.06
C TYR A 194 -28.36 17.05 19.06
N ALA A 195 -29.49 16.56 19.55
CA ALA A 195 -30.56 16.00 18.72
C ALA A 195 -31.11 16.99 17.66
N ASP A 196 -31.07 18.29 17.94
CA ASP A 196 -31.53 19.35 17.03
C ASP A 196 -30.44 19.93 16.12
N PHE A 197 -29.23 19.34 16.12
CA PHE A 197 -28.07 19.87 15.37
C PHE A 197 -28.35 20.01 13.86
N ALA A 198 -29.18 19.13 13.28
CA ALA A 198 -29.54 19.19 11.87
C ALA A 198 -30.24 20.52 11.49
N ASN A 199 -30.97 21.12 12.43
CA ASN A 199 -31.69 22.39 12.22
C ASN A 199 -30.84 23.63 12.51
N SER A 200 -29.59 23.46 12.92
CA SER A 200 -28.69 24.58 13.24
C SER A 200 -28.39 25.44 12.00
N HIS A 201 -28.12 26.72 12.20
CA HIS A 201 -27.76 27.63 11.11
C HIS A 201 -26.41 27.26 10.50
N VAL A 202 -26.24 27.49 9.19
CA VAL A 202 -24.92 27.31 8.55
C VAL A 202 -23.99 28.40 9.06
N TYR A 203 -22.76 28.02 9.42
CA TYR A 203 -21.72 28.96 9.78
C TYR A 203 -21.26 29.73 8.54
N GLU A 204 -21.54 31.03 8.52
CA GLU A 204 -21.06 31.98 7.50
C GLU A 204 -20.07 32.95 8.16
N PRO A 205 -18.74 32.81 7.94
CA PRO A 205 -17.74 33.64 8.61
C PRO A 205 -17.88 35.13 8.31
N ASP A 206 -18.42 35.48 7.14
CA ASP A 206 -18.63 36.85 6.68
C ASP A 206 -19.98 37.45 7.12
N LYS A 207 -20.87 36.64 7.70
CA LYS A 207 -22.21 37.06 8.16
C LYS A 207 -22.53 36.47 9.54
N PRO A 208 -21.89 36.97 10.61
CA PRO A 208 -22.13 36.48 11.95
C PRO A 208 -23.58 36.75 12.39
N TYR A 209 -24.16 35.81 13.13
CA TYR A 209 -25.50 35.95 13.72
C TYR A 209 -25.43 36.73 15.04
N THR A 210 -26.50 37.44 15.38
CA THR A 210 -26.64 38.15 16.68
C THR A 210 -28.08 37.96 17.20
N PRO A 211 -28.28 37.32 18.37
CA PRO A 211 -27.26 36.68 19.22
C PRO A 211 -26.60 35.48 18.52
N GLU A 212 -25.40 35.10 18.97
CA GLU A 212 -24.69 33.93 18.44
C GLU A 212 -25.45 32.64 18.78
N PRO A 213 -25.75 31.76 17.79
CA PRO A 213 -26.39 30.48 18.04
C PRO A 213 -25.52 29.55 18.88
N GLU A 214 -26.14 28.73 19.73
CA GLU A 214 -25.40 27.72 20.50
C GLU A 214 -24.71 26.69 19.60
N THR A 215 -25.39 26.28 18.52
CA THR A 215 -24.91 25.30 17.56
C THR A 215 -24.94 25.84 16.13
N GLN A 216 -23.94 25.49 15.32
CA GLN A 216 -23.88 25.86 13.89
C GLN A 216 -23.34 24.73 13.01
N ARG A 217 -23.80 24.67 11.76
CA ARG A 217 -23.37 23.70 10.75
C ARG A 217 -22.20 24.24 9.94
N LEU A 218 -21.09 23.51 9.95
CA LEU A 218 -19.98 23.76 9.06
C LEU A 218 -20.32 23.31 7.64
N SER A 219 -19.97 24.14 6.65
CA SER A 219 -20.01 23.78 5.24
C SER A 219 -19.13 22.54 4.97
N THR A 220 -19.47 21.78 3.93
CA THR A 220 -18.67 20.63 3.45
C THR A 220 -17.24 21.03 3.08
N LEU A 221 -16.97 22.32 2.83
CA LEU A 221 -15.62 22.85 2.65
C LEU A 221 -14.67 22.53 3.81
N TYR A 222 -15.18 22.47 5.05
CA TYR A 222 -14.41 22.21 6.27
C TYR A 222 -14.39 20.74 6.70
N ASN A 223 -15.05 19.83 5.96
CA ASN A 223 -15.04 18.40 6.26
C ASN A 223 -15.44 17.60 5.00
N ALA A 224 -14.63 17.70 3.94
CA ALA A 224 -14.95 17.08 2.66
C ALA A 224 -14.75 15.55 2.74
N ASP A 225 -15.86 14.82 2.60
CA ASP A 225 -15.90 13.36 2.77
C ASP A 225 -15.37 12.62 1.52
N VAL A 226 -14.22 11.95 1.66
CA VAL A 226 -13.61 11.13 0.59
C VAL A 226 -14.51 9.95 0.18
N GLY A 227 -15.31 9.43 1.11
CA GLY A 227 -16.32 8.41 0.82
C GLY A 227 -17.37 8.89 -0.18
N LEU A 228 -17.84 10.13 -0.03
CA LEU A 228 -18.77 10.74 -0.98
C LEU A 228 -18.09 11.04 -2.31
N TYR A 229 -16.83 11.49 -2.28
CA TYR A 229 -16.03 11.68 -3.50
C TYR A 229 -15.92 10.38 -4.30
N MET A 230 -15.72 9.23 -3.66
CA MET A 230 -15.61 7.94 -4.37
C MET A 230 -16.90 7.53 -5.08
N LEU A 231 -18.07 7.90 -4.54
CA LEU A 231 -19.36 7.65 -5.17
C LEU A 231 -19.62 8.60 -6.34
N ALA A 232 -19.24 9.87 -6.21
CA ALA A 232 -19.52 10.91 -7.21
C ALA A 232 -18.40 11.11 -8.25
N ASN A 233 -17.19 10.59 -7.98
CA ASN A 233 -15.94 10.88 -8.69
C ASN A 233 -15.63 12.39 -8.86
N LYS A 234 -16.13 13.22 -7.92
CA LYS A 234 -15.91 14.66 -7.86
C LYS A 234 -16.20 15.17 -6.45
N TRP A 235 -15.66 16.34 -6.13
CA TRP A 235 -16.07 17.07 -4.93
C TRP A 235 -17.47 17.65 -5.14
N MET A 236 -18.28 17.65 -4.08
CA MET A 236 -19.63 18.25 -4.08
C MET A 236 -19.59 19.78 -3.84
N VAL A 237 -18.39 20.34 -3.84
CA VAL A 237 -18.05 21.75 -3.62
C VAL A 237 -16.97 22.14 -4.62
N ASP A 238 -16.71 23.43 -4.78
CA ASP A 238 -15.57 23.89 -5.59
C ASP A 238 -14.28 23.37 -4.96
N GLU A 239 -13.52 22.58 -5.73
CA GLU A 239 -12.24 22.02 -5.32
C GLU A 239 -11.25 23.12 -4.93
N LYS A 240 -11.33 24.29 -5.59
CA LYS A 240 -10.48 25.43 -5.26
C LYS A 240 -10.80 26.01 -3.91
N GLU A 241 -11.99 25.81 -3.34
CA GLU A 241 -12.40 26.35 -2.05
C GLU A 241 -12.34 25.35 -0.90
N LEU A 242 -11.96 24.10 -1.19
CA LEU A 242 -11.76 23.07 -0.17
C LEU A 242 -10.79 23.57 0.91
N ARG A 243 -11.10 23.24 2.17
CA ARG A 243 -10.28 23.60 3.32
C ARG A 243 -9.80 22.39 4.10
N VAL A 244 -10.66 21.38 4.29
CA VAL A 244 -10.30 20.14 4.96
C VAL A 244 -10.82 18.95 4.17
N ILE A 245 -9.96 17.96 3.94
CA ILE A 245 -10.32 16.66 3.36
C ILE A 245 -10.29 15.62 4.46
N HIS A 246 -11.33 14.79 4.57
CA HIS A 246 -11.47 13.75 5.59
C HIS A 246 -11.58 12.36 4.95
N TYR A 247 -10.63 11.49 5.28
CA TYR A 247 -10.50 10.13 4.75
C TYR A 247 -11.37 9.12 5.52
N THR A 248 -12.69 9.31 5.42
CA THR A 248 -13.74 8.59 6.17
C THR A 248 -13.90 7.10 5.82
N LEU A 249 -13.34 6.66 4.68
CA LEU A 249 -13.45 5.27 4.21
C LEU A 249 -12.55 4.35 5.03
N GLY A 250 -13.03 3.80 6.15
CA GLY A 250 -12.41 2.59 6.71
C GLY A 250 -12.76 1.41 5.79
N PRO A 251 -11.82 0.66 5.20
CA PRO A 251 -10.42 0.40 5.57
C PRO A 251 -9.33 1.12 4.75
N LEU A 252 -9.69 2.10 3.91
CA LEU A 252 -8.78 2.79 3.00
C LEU A 252 -8.23 4.07 3.64
N LYS A 253 -7.15 3.94 4.41
CA LYS A 253 -6.49 5.08 5.06
C LYS A 253 -5.34 5.62 4.22
N PRO A 254 -5.11 6.95 4.22
CA PRO A 254 -4.20 7.57 3.27
C PRO A 254 -2.73 7.19 3.50
N TRP A 255 -2.37 6.73 4.70
CA TRP A 255 -1.03 6.22 5.02
C TRP A 255 -0.76 4.80 4.51
N ASP A 256 -1.78 4.03 4.15
CA ASP A 256 -1.61 2.69 3.61
C ASP A 256 -1.17 2.80 2.14
N TRP A 257 0.03 2.28 1.82
CA TRP A 257 0.68 2.50 0.52
C TRP A 257 -0.18 2.13 -0.70
N TRP A 258 -1.05 1.12 -0.57
CA TRP A 258 -1.91 0.66 -1.67
C TRP A 258 -3.09 1.61 -1.97
N THR A 259 -3.50 2.43 -1.00
CA THR A 259 -4.69 3.29 -1.14
C THR A 259 -4.48 4.40 -2.17
N ALA A 260 -3.25 4.89 -2.31
CA ALA A 260 -2.88 5.89 -3.31
C ALA A 260 -3.14 5.43 -4.76
N TRP A 261 -3.11 4.13 -5.01
CA TRP A 261 -3.40 3.55 -6.33
C TRP A 261 -4.89 3.48 -6.64
N LEU A 262 -5.73 3.45 -5.59
CA LEU A 262 -7.18 3.29 -5.68
C LEU A 262 -7.90 4.64 -5.63
N VAL A 263 -7.57 5.47 -4.64
CA VAL A 263 -8.34 6.65 -4.22
C VAL A 263 -7.60 7.93 -4.59
N LYS A 264 -8.09 8.66 -5.61
CA LYS A 264 -7.42 9.87 -6.13
C LYS A 264 -7.11 10.93 -5.05
N PRO A 265 -8.04 11.28 -4.14
CA PRO A 265 -7.77 12.28 -3.09
C PRO A 265 -6.53 11.98 -2.22
N VAL A 266 -6.14 10.72 -2.07
CA VAL A 266 -4.97 10.32 -1.26
C VAL A 266 -3.68 11.00 -1.75
N GLY A 267 -3.59 11.37 -3.02
CA GLY A 267 -2.47 12.15 -3.55
C GLY A 267 -2.20 13.43 -2.74
N VAL A 268 -3.26 14.18 -2.39
CA VAL A 268 -3.14 15.43 -1.62
C VAL A 268 -2.50 15.18 -0.25
N TRP A 269 -2.89 14.10 0.43
CA TRP A 269 -2.28 13.73 1.71
C TRP A 269 -0.83 13.25 1.55
N GLN A 270 -0.52 12.52 0.48
CA GLN A 270 0.83 12.06 0.19
C GLN A 270 1.78 13.22 -0.18
N ASP A 271 1.29 14.27 -0.83
CA ASP A 271 2.08 15.47 -1.15
C ASP A 271 2.54 16.20 0.13
N VAL A 272 1.65 16.32 1.13
CA VAL A 272 2.01 16.85 2.45
C VAL A 272 2.97 15.89 3.17
N ARG A 273 2.74 14.58 3.10
CA ARG A 273 3.62 13.58 3.71
C ARG A 273 5.06 13.68 3.19
N GLN A 274 5.24 13.81 1.87
CA GLN A 274 6.57 13.84 1.26
C GLN A 274 7.42 15.03 1.73
N THR A 275 6.77 16.12 2.10
CA THR A 275 7.42 17.34 2.59
C THR A 275 7.55 17.38 4.12
N LEU A 276 7.21 16.30 4.83
CA LEU A 276 7.43 16.20 6.28
C LEU A 276 8.92 16.27 6.61
N GLU A 277 9.23 17.16 7.54
CA GLU A 277 10.58 17.33 8.06
C GLU A 277 11.05 16.12 8.88
N GLU A 278 12.37 15.96 8.92
CA GLU A 278 13.04 14.96 9.73
C GLU A 278 13.21 15.49 11.17
N SER A 279 12.11 15.53 11.92
CA SER A 279 12.11 16.01 13.31
C SER A 279 12.89 15.08 14.25
N LEU A 280 13.04 13.80 13.88
CA LEU A 280 13.93 12.83 14.53
C LEU A 280 14.69 12.03 13.44
N PRO A 281 15.87 11.45 13.73
CA PRO A 281 16.65 10.73 12.73
C PRO A 281 15.85 9.64 12.01
N GLY A 282 15.83 9.71 10.68
CA GLY A 282 15.15 8.76 9.80
C GLY A 282 13.63 8.96 9.66
N THR A 283 13.05 10.04 10.20
CA THR A 283 11.59 10.29 10.16
C THR A 283 11.11 11.19 9.04
N GLY A 284 12.03 11.76 8.24
CA GLY A 284 11.71 12.62 7.09
C GLY A 284 10.79 11.92 6.07
N GLY A 285 9.87 12.68 5.49
CA GLY A 285 8.86 12.14 4.58
C GLY A 285 7.85 11.19 5.26
N GLY A 286 7.71 11.26 6.59
CA GLY A 286 6.82 10.37 7.34
C GLY A 286 7.28 8.91 7.31
N ARG A 287 8.59 8.67 7.36
CA ARG A 287 9.18 7.33 7.42
C ARG A 287 9.37 6.90 8.88
N SER A 288 9.43 5.59 9.10
CA SER A 288 9.79 4.98 10.38
C SER A 288 11.15 4.28 10.25
N PRO A 289 12.11 4.47 11.18
CA PRO A 289 13.39 3.77 11.15
C PRO A 289 13.25 2.25 11.10
N HIS A 290 12.26 1.71 11.82
CA HIS A 290 11.93 0.28 11.80
C HIS A 290 11.50 -0.16 10.40
N ASP A 291 10.53 0.53 9.81
CA ASP A 291 10.01 0.16 8.48
C ASP A 291 11.06 0.33 7.40
N GLN A 292 11.95 1.33 7.52
CA GLN A 292 13.09 1.48 6.61
C GLN A 292 14.04 0.29 6.68
N LEU A 293 14.31 -0.24 7.88
CA LEU A 293 15.13 -1.43 8.03
C LEU A 293 14.46 -2.64 7.36
N VAL A 294 13.16 -2.85 7.61
CA VAL A 294 12.39 -3.92 6.97
C VAL A 294 12.43 -3.78 5.45
N VAL A 295 12.17 -2.60 4.90
CA VAL A 295 12.22 -2.34 3.45
C VAL A 295 13.61 -2.65 2.87
N LYS A 296 14.69 -2.23 3.54
CA LYS A 296 16.06 -2.54 3.09
C LYS A 296 16.30 -4.06 3.06
N VAL A 297 15.88 -4.78 4.10
CA VAL A 297 15.98 -6.25 4.14
C VAL A 297 15.17 -6.88 3.01
N LEU A 298 13.95 -6.42 2.78
CA LEU A 298 13.06 -6.94 1.74
C LEU A 298 13.61 -6.74 0.32
N PHE A 299 14.38 -5.69 0.05
CA PHE A 299 15.06 -5.50 -1.24
C PHE A 299 16.36 -6.30 -1.36
N ILE A 300 17.11 -6.47 -0.27
CA ILE A 300 18.39 -7.19 -0.31
C ILE A 300 18.17 -8.70 -0.41
N LEU A 301 17.17 -9.23 0.30
CA LEU A 301 16.96 -10.67 0.45
C LEU A 301 16.73 -11.40 -0.89
N PRO A 302 15.88 -10.93 -1.83
CA PRO A 302 15.73 -11.55 -3.14
C PRO A 302 17.05 -11.58 -3.93
N VAL A 303 17.85 -10.52 -3.87
CA VAL A 303 19.17 -10.45 -4.53
C VAL A 303 20.14 -11.46 -3.91
N LEU A 304 20.12 -11.63 -2.58
CA LEU A 304 20.91 -12.65 -1.89
C LEU A 304 20.45 -14.06 -2.25
N LEU A 305 19.15 -14.32 -2.36
CA LEU A 305 18.60 -15.61 -2.77
C LEU A 305 18.99 -15.95 -4.21
N LEU A 306 18.91 -14.98 -5.13
CA LEU A 306 19.31 -15.15 -6.52
C LEU A 306 20.81 -15.35 -6.66
N SER A 307 21.63 -14.59 -5.93
CA SER A 307 23.09 -14.75 -5.94
C SER A 307 23.56 -16.05 -5.30
N PHE A 308 22.92 -16.51 -4.22
CA PHE A 308 23.19 -17.81 -3.62
C PHE A 308 22.75 -18.97 -4.53
N GLY A 309 21.56 -18.87 -5.15
CA GLY A 309 21.10 -19.83 -6.16
C GLY A 309 22.04 -19.89 -7.36
N TYR A 310 22.45 -18.73 -7.88
CA TYR A 310 23.44 -18.61 -8.95
C TYR A 310 24.79 -19.21 -8.52
N TYR A 311 25.28 -18.91 -7.31
CA TYR A 311 26.53 -19.44 -6.78
C TYR A 311 26.48 -20.97 -6.63
N GLN A 312 25.38 -21.53 -6.09
CA GLN A 312 25.19 -22.98 -6.01
C GLN A 312 25.14 -23.64 -7.39
N SER A 313 24.46 -23.01 -8.34
CA SER A 313 24.41 -23.48 -9.73
C SER A 313 25.79 -23.42 -10.39
N CYS A 314 26.52 -22.31 -10.26
CA CYS A 314 27.91 -22.16 -10.73
C CYS A 314 28.87 -23.15 -10.08
N PHE A 315 28.72 -23.46 -8.79
CA PHE A 315 29.57 -24.44 -8.12
C PHE A 315 29.25 -25.87 -8.57
N GLN A 316 27.98 -26.17 -8.89
CA GLN A 316 27.60 -27.43 -9.56
C GLN A 316 28.03 -27.47 -11.04
N THR A 317 28.18 -26.33 -11.70
CA THR A 317 28.59 -26.21 -13.12
C THR A 317 30.06 -25.82 -13.32
N ASN A 318 30.91 -25.98 -12.31
CA ASN A 318 32.33 -25.64 -12.44
C ASN A 318 33.14 -26.69 -13.20
N LYS A 319 32.83 -26.82 -14.50
CA LYS A 319 33.77 -26.79 -15.62
C LYS A 319 33.08 -26.01 -16.74
N GLU A 320 33.66 -24.87 -17.10
CA GLU A 320 33.31 -24.00 -18.24
C GLU A 320 32.13 -23.02 -18.05
N LEU A 321 32.38 -21.79 -17.58
CA LEU A 321 31.97 -20.58 -18.34
C LEU A 321 32.55 -19.27 -17.76
N LEU A 322 33.68 -18.84 -18.31
CA LEU A 322 33.99 -17.42 -18.49
C LEU A 322 33.93 -17.15 -19.99
N ASN A 323 32.80 -16.66 -20.53
CA ASN A 323 32.88 -15.98 -21.83
C ASN A 323 31.72 -15.01 -22.12
N ILE A 324 32.06 -13.73 -22.13
CA ILE A 324 31.29 -12.56 -22.58
C ILE A 324 31.05 -12.57 -24.12
N ARG A 325 31.12 -13.73 -24.78
CA ARG A 325 30.92 -13.87 -26.24
C ARG A 325 29.46 -14.07 -26.67
N SER A 326 28.53 -14.36 -25.74
CA SER A 326 27.13 -14.68 -26.04
C SER A 326 26.30 -13.47 -26.50
N LEU A 327 26.51 -12.29 -25.92
CA LEU A 327 25.75 -11.08 -26.26
C LEU A 327 26.06 -10.53 -27.68
N CYS A 328 27.30 -10.67 -28.15
CA CYS A 328 27.67 -10.30 -29.52
C CYS A 328 27.22 -11.32 -30.59
N ALA A 329 26.80 -12.52 -30.18
CA ALA A 329 26.18 -13.51 -31.06
C ALA A 329 24.67 -13.24 -31.20
N PHE A 330 24.02 -12.74 -30.14
CA PHE A 330 22.62 -12.33 -30.11
C PHE A 330 22.32 -11.23 -31.14
N ALA A 331 23.10 -10.14 -31.15
CA ALA A 331 22.94 -9.03 -32.10
C ALA A 331 23.21 -9.42 -33.57
N ARG A 332 23.97 -10.48 -33.82
CA ARG A 332 24.24 -10.99 -35.18
C ARG A 332 23.11 -11.88 -35.72
N ARG A 333 22.32 -12.52 -34.84
CA ARG A 333 21.28 -13.48 -35.23
C ARG A 333 19.96 -12.79 -35.62
N ASP A 334 19.58 -11.73 -34.92
CA ASP A 334 18.41 -10.91 -35.30
C ASP A 334 18.62 -10.18 -36.63
N ARG A 335 19.86 -9.75 -36.91
CA ARG A 335 20.21 -9.14 -38.20
C ARG A 335 20.12 -10.12 -39.38
N TYR A 336 20.27 -11.43 -39.13
CA TYR A 336 20.12 -12.46 -40.15
C TYR A 336 18.65 -12.86 -40.37
N LYS A 337 17.83 -12.93 -39.31
CA LYS A 337 16.39 -13.23 -39.42
C LYS A 337 15.58 -12.12 -40.11
N TYR A 338 16.01 -10.87 -40.03
CA TYR A 338 15.35 -9.76 -40.75
C TYR A 338 15.70 -9.70 -42.25
N LYS A 339 16.72 -10.45 -42.70
CA LYS A 339 17.23 -10.39 -44.09
C LYS A 339 16.84 -11.58 -44.96
N SER A 340 16.11 -12.56 -44.42
CA SER A 340 15.54 -13.68 -45.17
C SER A 340 14.06 -13.42 -45.42
N GLU A 341 13.70 -13.11 -46.66
CA GLU A 341 12.32 -13.15 -47.15
C GLU A 341 11.78 -14.58 -47.06
N GLU A 342 11.02 -14.89 -46.01
CA GLU A 342 10.12 -16.05 -45.97
C GLU A 342 8.74 -15.59 -45.54
N ALA A 343 7.74 -15.97 -46.34
CA ALA A 343 6.37 -15.47 -46.28
C ALA A 343 5.66 -15.85 -44.96
N PHE A 344 4.91 -14.87 -44.43
CA PHE A 344 4.04 -15.03 -43.26
C PHE A 344 2.96 -16.10 -43.49
N PRO A 345 2.69 -17.02 -42.54
CA PRO A 345 1.48 -17.82 -42.58
C PRO A 345 0.27 -16.97 -42.15
N SER A 346 -0.73 -16.96 -43.01
CA SER A 346 -2.02 -16.29 -42.89
C SER A 346 -2.78 -16.69 -41.61
N TYR A 347 -3.29 -15.69 -40.90
CA TYR A 347 -4.28 -15.87 -39.84
C TYR A 347 -5.60 -16.40 -40.43
N SER A 348 -6.01 -17.60 -40.01
CA SER A 348 -7.41 -18.01 -40.12
C SER A 348 -8.09 -17.89 -38.75
N VAL A 349 -9.16 -17.11 -38.76
CA VAL A 349 -10.14 -16.93 -37.68
C VAL A 349 -10.70 -18.30 -37.28
N MET A 350 -10.56 -18.67 -36.01
CA MET A 350 -11.38 -19.74 -35.40
C MET A 350 -11.91 -19.29 -34.03
N GLY A 351 -13.18 -18.86 -34.06
CA GLY A 351 -14.26 -19.42 -33.26
C GLY A 351 -14.02 -19.68 -31.78
N VAL A 352 -14.72 -18.87 -30.96
CA VAL A 352 -15.12 -19.21 -29.60
C VAL A 352 -15.79 -20.60 -29.59
N SER A 353 -15.19 -21.56 -28.89
CA SER A 353 -15.84 -22.82 -28.54
C SER A 353 -15.75 -23.04 -27.04
N SER A 354 -16.87 -22.76 -26.39
CA SER A 354 -17.24 -23.22 -25.06
C SER A 354 -17.26 -24.75 -25.04
N SER A 355 -16.43 -25.38 -24.20
CA SER A 355 -16.65 -26.65 -23.49
C SER A 355 -15.31 -27.29 -23.13
N ALA A 356 -14.77 -26.93 -21.97
CA ALA A 356 -13.65 -27.63 -21.35
C ALA A 356 -14.12 -28.93 -20.68
N PHE A 357 -14.78 -29.83 -21.42
CA PHE A 357 -14.97 -31.24 -21.05
C PHE A 357 -15.22 -32.03 -22.35
N ALA A 358 -14.41 -33.06 -22.59
CA ALA A 358 -14.44 -33.99 -23.73
C ALA A 358 -13.66 -33.59 -25.01
N ASN A 359 -12.37 -33.90 -25.06
CA ASN A 359 -11.79 -34.91 -25.98
C ASN A 359 -10.26 -34.91 -25.88
N SER A 360 -9.72 -35.82 -25.07
CA SER A 360 -8.32 -36.23 -25.19
C SER A 360 -8.21 -37.19 -26.38
N ASN A 361 -8.05 -36.68 -27.60
CA ASN A 361 -7.63 -37.50 -28.74
C ASN A 361 -7.02 -36.63 -29.84
N GLN A 362 -5.90 -35.96 -29.54
CA GLN A 362 -4.92 -35.66 -30.59
C GLN A 362 -3.90 -36.80 -30.64
N ARG A 363 -4.03 -37.60 -31.70
CA ARG A 363 -3.12 -38.67 -32.10
C ARG A 363 -1.75 -38.09 -32.46
N PHE A 364 -0.75 -38.32 -31.61
CA PHE A 364 0.62 -38.57 -32.08
C PHE A 364 0.83 -40.10 -32.10
N SER A 365 1.18 -40.60 -33.28
CA SER A 365 1.28 -42.02 -33.61
C SER A 365 2.58 -42.65 -33.07
N ASN A 366 2.43 -43.84 -32.48
CA ASN A 366 3.41 -44.89 -32.22
C ASN A 366 4.52 -44.66 -31.16
N GLY A 367 4.35 -45.31 -30.01
CA GLY A 367 5.34 -45.52 -28.96
C GLY A 367 4.66 -45.53 -27.60
N MET A 368 4.83 -46.60 -26.82
CA MET A 368 4.18 -46.80 -25.52
C MET A 368 4.72 -45.82 -24.47
N HIS A 369 4.25 -44.58 -24.53
CA HIS A 369 4.51 -43.53 -23.54
C HIS A 369 3.42 -43.59 -22.47
N SER A 370 3.85 -43.65 -21.22
CA SER A 370 3.04 -43.41 -20.02
C SER A 370 1.98 -42.31 -20.26
N LYS A 371 0.71 -42.69 -20.28
CA LYS A 371 -0.37 -41.70 -20.40
C LYS A 371 -0.41 -40.88 -19.12
N LEU A 372 -0.24 -39.57 -19.23
CA LEU A 372 -0.52 -38.63 -18.15
C LEU A 372 -1.95 -38.90 -17.62
N PRO A 373 -2.16 -38.91 -16.29
CA PRO A 373 -3.52 -39.07 -15.74
C PRO A 373 -4.45 -37.98 -16.28
N SER A 374 -5.71 -38.31 -16.54
CA SER A 374 -6.70 -37.37 -17.11
C SER A 374 -6.96 -36.14 -16.24
N TYR A 375 -6.70 -36.24 -14.94
CA TYR A 375 -6.85 -35.15 -13.96
C TYR A 375 -5.57 -34.29 -13.79
N PHE A 376 -4.48 -34.60 -14.49
CA PHE A 376 -3.19 -33.94 -14.30
C PHE A 376 -3.22 -32.44 -14.62
N GLY A 377 -3.90 -32.05 -15.70
CA GLY A 377 -4.08 -30.64 -16.07
C GLY A 377 -4.81 -29.85 -14.98
N ALA A 378 -5.96 -30.36 -14.53
CA ALA A 378 -6.74 -29.75 -13.46
C ALA A 378 -5.95 -29.60 -12.14
N LEU A 379 -5.17 -30.62 -11.75
CA LEU A 379 -4.33 -30.54 -10.55
C LEU A 379 -3.23 -29.48 -10.68
N THR A 380 -2.65 -29.34 -11.86
CA THR A 380 -1.63 -28.34 -12.17
C THR A 380 -2.19 -26.92 -12.11
N VAL A 381 -3.36 -26.71 -12.71
CA VAL A 381 -4.06 -25.41 -12.65
C VAL A 381 -4.35 -25.04 -11.19
N LEU A 382 -4.87 -25.98 -10.39
CA LEU A 382 -5.12 -25.76 -8.97
C LEU A 382 -3.83 -25.40 -8.22
N ALA A 383 -2.74 -26.14 -8.43
CA ALA A 383 -1.45 -25.85 -7.82
C ALA A 383 -0.91 -24.46 -8.20
N CYS A 384 -1.10 -24.04 -9.46
CA CYS A 384 -0.73 -22.71 -9.94
C CYS A 384 -1.51 -21.60 -9.21
N PHE A 385 -2.84 -21.68 -9.18
CA PHE A 385 -3.66 -20.66 -8.52
C PHE A 385 -3.46 -20.62 -7.00
N MET A 386 -3.29 -21.77 -6.35
CA MET A 386 -2.95 -21.82 -4.92
C MET A 386 -1.59 -21.17 -4.64
N SER A 387 -0.59 -21.45 -5.49
CA SER A 387 0.72 -20.82 -5.38
C SER A 387 0.63 -19.30 -5.55
N ALA A 388 -0.15 -18.81 -6.52
CA ALA A 388 -0.33 -17.39 -6.76
C ALA A 388 -1.06 -16.69 -5.61
N GLY A 389 -2.14 -17.29 -5.10
CA GLY A 389 -2.90 -16.75 -3.97
C GLY A 389 -2.07 -16.68 -2.69
N VAL A 390 -1.33 -17.74 -2.37
CA VAL A 390 -0.42 -17.77 -1.20
C VAL A 390 0.69 -16.73 -1.37
N SER A 391 1.26 -16.58 -2.57
CA SER A 391 2.33 -15.62 -2.84
C SER A 391 1.87 -14.17 -2.67
N PHE A 392 0.68 -13.84 -3.18
CA PHE A 392 0.09 -12.52 -3.02
C PHE A 392 -0.21 -12.21 -1.54
N ALA A 393 -0.81 -13.16 -0.81
CA ALA A 393 -1.10 -13.01 0.61
C ALA A 393 0.18 -12.86 1.45
N PHE A 394 1.21 -13.63 1.12
CA PHE A 394 2.52 -13.55 1.76
C PHE A 394 3.18 -12.19 1.52
N ALA A 395 3.22 -11.71 0.27
CA ALA A 395 3.75 -10.39 -0.06
C ALA A 395 3.03 -9.27 0.71
N PHE A 396 1.69 -9.31 0.76
CA PHE A 396 0.92 -8.31 1.51
C PHE A 396 1.19 -8.35 3.03
N ALA A 397 1.48 -9.53 3.59
CA ALA A 397 1.72 -9.70 5.02
C ALA A 397 3.09 -9.18 5.47
N ILE A 398 4.12 -9.31 4.63
CA ILE A 398 5.50 -8.92 5.00
C ILE A 398 5.79 -7.43 4.73
N ILE A 399 5.05 -6.79 3.82
CA ILE A 399 5.29 -5.40 3.44
C ILE A 399 4.65 -4.46 4.48
N PRO A 400 5.42 -3.56 5.12
CA PRO A 400 4.86 -2.61 6.07
C PRO A 400 3.83 -1.70 5.39
N LYS A 401 2.73 -1.40 6.09
CA LYS A 401 1.62 -0.63 5.52
C LYS A 401 1.98 0.83 5.23
N GLN A 402 2.75 1.45 6.13
CA GLN A 402 3.02 2.89 6.14
C GLN A 402 4.29 3.28 5.38
N ILE A 403 4.54 2.67 4.23
CA ILE A 403 5.66 3.03 3.33
C ILE A 403 5.18 3.91 2.18
N MET A 404 6.10 4.36 1.33
CA MET A 404 5.74 5.14 0.15
C MET A 404 4.97 4.28 -0.87
N PRO A 405 3.96 4.82 -1.57
CA PRO A 405 3.13 4.08 -2.51
C PRO A 405 3.90 3.25 -3.56
N TRP A 406 4.92 3.86 -4.17
CA TRP A 406 5.77 3.18 -5.16
C TRP A 406 6.64 2.09 -4.56
N THR A 407 7.22 2.32 -3.38
CA THR A 407 8.02 1.33 -2.67
C THR A 407 7.19 0.09 -2.35
N GLY A 408 5.96 0.29 -1.86
CA GLY A 408 5.06 -0.82 -1.57
C GLY A 408 4.61 -1.57 -2.81
N LEU A 409 4.32 -0.87 -3.91
CA LEU A 409 3.94 -1.52 -5.16
C LEU A 409 5.09 -2.36 -5.76
N LEU A 410 6.31 -1.85 -5.74
CA LEU A 410 7.50 -2.57 -6.23
C LEU A 410 7.75 -3.82 -5.40
N LEU A 411 7.78 -3.69 -4.07
CA LEU A 411 7.93 -4.84 -3.17
C LEU A 411 6.80 -5.86 -3.34
N MET A 412 5.58 -5.40 -3.60
CA MET A 412 4.44 -6.28 -3.83
C MET A 412 4.65 -7.15 -5.06
N PHE A 413 5.07 -6.56 -6.19
CA PHE A 413 5.40 -7.33 -7.38
C PHE A 413 6.57 -8.26 -7.14
N GLU A 414 7.67 -7.74 -6.60
CA GLU A 414 8.89 -8.51 -6.35
C GLU A 414 8.61 -9.76 -5.51
N TRP A 415 7.98 -9.59 -4.35
CA TRP A 415 7.73 -10.70 -3.43
C TRP A 415 6.60 -11.63 -3.87
N THR A 416 5.58 -11.11 -4.59
CA THR A 416 4.56 -11.98 -5.19
C THR A 416 5.20 -12.87 -6.24
N PHE A 417 6.02 -12.31 -7.13
CA PHE A 417 6.67 -13.10 -8.18
C PHE A 417 7.71 -14.05 -7.60
N VAL A 418 8.63 -13.60 -6.75
CA VAL A 418 9.66 -14.47 -6.13
C VAL A 418 9.01 -15.65 -5.41
N SER A 419 7.98 -15.41 -4.59
CA SER A 419 7.29 -16.48 -3.87
C SER A 419 6.54 -17.41 -4.83
N PHE A 420 5.93 -16.86 -5.88
CA PHE A 420 5.20 -17.65 -6.88
C PHE A 420 6.15 -18.54 -7.68
N PHE A 421 7.28 -18.00 -8.13
CA PHE A 421 8.35 -18.75 -8.79
C PHE A 421 8.88 -19.86 -7.90
N LEU A 422 9.10 -19.60 -6.61
CA LEU A 422 9.55 -20.62 -5.66
C LEU A 422 8.51 -21.73 -5.44
N LEU A 423 7.24 -21.38 -5.22
CA LEU A 423 6.17 -22.34 -4.96
C LEU A 423 5.80 -23.14 -6.20
N PHE A 424 5.38 -22.47 -7.29
CA PHE A 424 4.97 -23.15 -8.52
C PHE A 424 6.17 -23.77 -9.24
N GLY A 425 7.35 -23.13 -9.22
CA GLY A 425 8.57 -23.73 -9.74
C GLY A 425 8.99 -24.99 -8.95
N SER A 426 8.75 -25.05 -7.64
CA SER A 426 8.96 -26.28 -6.87
C SER A 426 7.96 -27.38 -7.23
N TYR A 427 6.70 -27.03 -7.50
CA TYR A 427 5.72 -27.97 -8.07
C TYR A 427 6.17 -28.49 -9.44
N LEU A 428 6.64 -27.63 -10.35
CA LEU A 428 7.16 -28.06 -11.66
C LEU A 428 8.41 -28.95 -11.53
N ARG A 429 9.29 -28.69 -10.55
CA ARG A 429 10.42 -29.58 -10.25
C ARG A 429 9.96 -30.95 -9.73
N PHE A 430 8.90 -31.00 -8.92
CA PHE A 430 8.29 -32.26 -8.51
C PHE A 430 7.73 -33.02 -9.71
N VAL A 431 7.01 -32.35 -10.61
CA VAL A 431 6.47 -32.93 -11.86
C VAL A 431 7.60 -33.45 -12.77
N TYR A 432 8.69 -32.71 -12.91
CA TYR A 432 9.87 -33.15 -13.64
C TYR A 432 10.46 -34.45 -13.06
N ARG A 433 10.63 -34.51 -11.73
CA ARG A 433 11.12 -35.71 -11.04
C ARG A 433 10.16 -36.88 -11.20
N TRP A 434 8.86 -36.64 -11.16
CA TRP A 434 7.85 -37.66 -11.45
C TRP A 434 8.07 -38.23 -12.85
N GLY A 435 8.16 -37.39 -13.89
CA GLY A 435 8.45 -37.86 -15.24
C GLY A 435 9.72 -38.73 -15.32
N SER A 436 10.79 -38.32 -14.65
CA SER A 436 12.04 -39.09 -14.60
C SER A 436 11.93 -40.44 -13.89
N LEU A 437 11.08 -40.54 -12.86
CA LEU A 437 10.79 -41.79 -12.15
C LEU A 437 9.88 -42.72 -12.95
N ASP A 438 8.90 -42.17 -13.65
CA ASP A 438 7.97 -42.96 -14.47
C ASP A 438 8.69 -43.63 -15.64
N ALA A 439 9.73 -42.99 -16.19
CA ALA A 439 10.65 -43.61 -17.15
C ALA A 439 11.36 -44.88 -16.60
N ASN A 440 11.54 -45.03 -15.28
CA ASN A 440 12.11 -46.28 -14.70
C ASN A 440 11.20 -47.49 -14.88
N HIS A 441 9.90 -47.30 -14.71
CA HIS A 441 8.95 -48.42 -14.69
C HIS A 441 8.78 -49.02 -16.09
N VAL A 442 8.97 -48.19 -17.14
CA VAL A 442 8.97 -48.65 -18.53
C VAL A 442 10.32 -49.31 -18.91
N GLY A 443 11.43 -48.92 -18.29
CA GLY A 443 12.77 -49.46 -18.58
C GLY A 443 13.09 -50.83 -17.98
N HIS A 444 12.29 -51.35 -17.03
CA HIS A 444 12.53 -52.67 -16.40
C HIS A 444 11.81 -53.85 -17.08
N SER A 445 11.09 -53.62 -18.19
CA SER A 445 10.30 -54.65 -18.89
C SER A 445 10.85 -55.05 -20.27
N ARG A 446 12.15 -54.88 -20.53
CA ARG A 446 12.80 -55.37 -21.76
C ARG A 446 14.16 -56.02 -21.48
N PHE A 447 14.12 -57.32 -21.20
CA PHE A 447 15.08 -58.24 -21.79
C PHE A 447 14.38 -58.84 -23.01
N ASP A 448 14.60 -58.24 -24.19
CA ASP A 448 14.62 -59.03 -25.41
C ASP A 448 15.41 -58.34 -26.52
N SER A 449 16.08 -59.18 -27.28
CA SER A 449 17.23 -58.93 -28.14
C SER A 449 16.96 -58.17 -29.44
N SER A 450 18.05 -57.58 -29.96
CA SER A 450 18.36 -57.30 -31.37
C SER A 450 17.69 -56.09 -32.04
N GLU A 451 18.46 -55.03 -32.29
CA GLU A 451 18.99 -54.72 -33.63
C GLU A 451 19.89 -53.48 -33.59
N ASN A 452 21.12 -53.65 -34.09
CA ASN A 452 22.10 -52.59 -34.30
C ASN A 452 21.74 -51.81 -35.57
N HIS A 453 21.43 -50.52 -35.46
CA HIS A 453 21.66 -49.59 -36.55
C HIS A 453 22.28 -48.28 -36.04
N MET A 454 23.58 -48.13 -36.30
CA MET A 454 24.32 -46.88 -36.17
C MET A 454 23.84 -45.91 -37.25
N VAL A 455 23.22 -44.79 -36.84
CA VAL A 455 23.16 -43.56 -37.65
C VAL A 455 23.85 -42.47 -36.85
N THR A 456 25.09 -42.18 -37.24
CA THR A 456 25.89 -41.05 -36.74
C THR A 456 25.35 -39.73 -37.30
N GLY A 457 24.46 -39.09 -36.55
CA GLY A 457 24.08 -37.68 -36.75
C GLY A 457 24.73 -36.81 -35.67
N ARG A 458 25.60 -35.87 -36.08
CA ARG A 458 26.22 -34.87 -35.19
C ARG A 458 25.13 -34.05 -34.48
N HIS A 459 24.87 -34.33 -33.21
CA HIS A 459 24.13 -33.41 -32.34
C HIS A 459 25.05 -32.25 -31.94
N HIS A 460 24.76 -31.06 -32.46
CA HIS A 460 25.36 -29.83 -31.94
C HIS A 460 24.96 -29.66 -30.46
N ASN A 461 25.97 -29.73 -29.57
CA ASN A 461 25.93 -29.24 -28.20
C ASN A 461 25.66 -27.72 -28.23
N MET A 462 24.40 -27.30 -28.12
CA MET A 462 24.04 -25.96 -27.65
C MET A 462 23.11 -26.14 -26.46
N SER A 463 23.37 -25.42 -25.36
CA SER A 463 22.50 -25.40 -24.19
C SER A 463 21.18 -24.71 -24.59
N ASP A 464 20.14 -25.50 -24.86
CA ASP A 464 18.78 -24.98 -25.00
C ASP A 464 18.33 -24.44 -23.64
N CYS A 465 18.48 -23.13 -23.44
CA CYS A 465 17.61 -22.44 -22.49
C CYS A 465 16.17 -22.65 -22.97
N ASP A 466 15.28 -23.01 -22.05
CA ASP A 466 13.88 -23.33 -22.33
C ASP A 466 13.12 -22.05 -22.72
N ILE A 467 13.17 -21.71 -24.02
CA ILE A 467 12.58 -20.48 -24.59
C ILE A 467 11.08 -20.43 -24.30
N ASP A 468 10.40 -21.58 -24.40
CA ASP A 468 8.96 -21.70 -24.17
C ASP A 468 8.61 -21.43 -22.70
N ALA A 469 9.36 -22.01 -21.75
CA ALA A 469 9.14 -21.72 -20.34
C ALA A 469 9.34 -20.23 -20.01
N THR A 470 10.38 -19.62 -20.58
CA THR A 470 10.67 -18.19 -20.41
C THR A 470 9.52 -17.33 -20.90
N PHE A 471 8.92 -17.67 -22.05
CA PHE A 471 7.76 -16.98 -22.60
C PHE A 471 6.55 -17.03 -21.66
N TYR A 472 6.22 -18.20 -21.10
CA TYR A 472 5.09 -18.33 -20.20
C TYR A 472 5.27 -17.56 -18.89
N TRP A 473 6.45 -17.61 -18.28
CA TRP A 473 6.75 -16.87 -17.06
C TRP A 473 6.71 -15.36 -17.27
N THR A 474 7.38 -14.87 -18.32
CA THR A 474 7.38 -13.44 -18.65
C THR A 474 5.99 -12.97 -19.05
N GLY A 475 5.22 -13.77 -19.79
CA GLY A 475 3.83 -13.48 -20.13
C GLY A 475 2.94 -13.30 -18.89
N MET A 476 3.01 -14.23 -17.92
CA MET A 476 2.27 -14.11 -16.66
C MET A 476 2.65 -12.82 -15.91
N ALA A 477 3.95 -12.51 -15.82
CA ALA A 477 4.42 -11.31 -15.14
C ALA A 477 3.97 -10.01 -15.81
N ILE A 478 4.10 -9.91 -17.14
CA ILE A 478 3.68 -8.73 -17.91
C ILE A 478 2.18 -8.51 -17.77
N ILE A 479 1.37 -9.55 -17.95
CA ILE A 479 -0.10 -9.41 -17.85
C ILE A 479 -0.50 -8.98 -16.43
N ALA A 480 0.15 -9.52 -15.39
CA ALA A 480 -0.10 -9.12 -14.01
C ALA A 480 0.26 -7.65 -13.74
N ILE A 481 1.41 -7.18 -14.22
CA ILE A 481 1.85 -5.77 -14.08
C ILE A 481 0.89 -4.84 -14.84
N VAL A 482 0.57 -5.17 -16.10
CA VAL A 482 -0.36 -4.40 -16.92
C VAL A 482 -1.73 -4.35 -16.26
N THR A 483 -2.25 -5.45 -15.73
CA THR A 483 -3.56 -5.49 -15.06
C THR A 483 -3.68 -4.46 -13.94
N VAL A 484 -2.63 -4.27 -13.12
CA VAL A 484 -2.65 -3.34 -11.99
C VAL A 484 -2.38 -1.89 -12.44
N LEU A 485 -1.45 -1.68 -13.39
CA LEU A 485 -1.02 -0.34 -13.79
C LEU A 485 -1.88 0.29 -14.90
N LEU A 486 -2.56 -0.52 -15.72
CA LEU A 486 -3.33 -0.03 -16.86
C LEU A 486 -4.39 1.02 -16.50
N PRO A 487 -5.20 0.87 -15.43
CA PRO A 487 -6.17 1.90 -15.07
C PRO A 487 -5.54 3.26 -14.78
N THR A 488 -4.39 3.26 -14.10
CA THR A 488 -3.64 4.48 -13.80
C THR A 488 -2.99 5.07 -15.05
N LEU A 489 -2.46 4.24 -15.95
CA LEU A 489 -1.87 4.68 -17.22
C LEU A 489 -2.92 5.29 -18.17
N LEU A 490 -4.16 4.78 -18.14
CA LEU A 490 -5.28 5.31 -18.90
C LEU A 490 -5.92 6.55 -18.24
N GLY A 491 -5.41 7.00 -17.08
CA GLY A 491 -5.96 8.16 -16.37
C GLY A 491 -7.35 7.94 -15.78
N VAL A 492 -7.76 6.67 -15.57
CA VAL A 492 -9.06 6.36 -14.96
C VAL A 492 -9.01 6.78 -13.49
N THR A 493 -9.88 7.71 -13.08
CA THR A 493 -9.93 8.23 -11.70
C THR A 493 -11.01 7.59 -10.85
N ALA A 494 -12.12 7.19 -11.47
CA ALA A 494 -13.27 6.57 -10.79
C ALA A 494 -12.91 5.19 -10.24
N LEU A 495 -13.14 5.00 -8.93
CA LEU A 495 -12.78 3.77 -8.21
C LEU A 495 -13.39 2.52 -8.85
N PHE A 496 -14.69 2.52 -9.09
CA PHE A 496 -15.38 1.35 -9.65
C PHE A 496 -14.94 1.02 -11.07
N ALA A 497 -14.63 2.04 -11.89
CA ALA A 497 -14.08 1.83 -13.22
C ALA A 497 -12.66 1.25 -13.16
N LYS A 498 -11.81 1.74 -12.24
CA LYS A 498 -10.48 1.15 -12.00
C LYS A 498 -10.58 -0.31 -11.59
N LEU A 499 -11.41 -0.62 -10.60
CA LEU A 499 -11.62 -1.99 -10.12
C LEU A 499 -12.18 -2.88 -11.23
N GLY A 500 -13.13 -2.39 -12.01
CA GLY A 500 -13.66 -3.12 -13.17
C GLY A 500 -12.58 -3.48 -14.19
N LEU A 501 -11.68 -2.54 -14.50
CA LEU A 501 -10.57 -2.79 -15.43
C LEU A 501 -9.53 -3.75 -14.84
N MET A 502 -9.23 -3.65 -13.54
CA MET A 502 -8.37 -4.61 -12.84
C MET A 502 -8.98 -6.02 -12.83
N VAL A 503 -10.30 -6.15 -12.62
CA VAL A 503 -11.01 -7.43 -12.70
C VAL A 503 -10.94 -8.00 -14.11
N ALA A 504 -11.17 -7.18 -15.15
CA ALA A 504 -11.05 -7.61 -16.54
C ALA A 504 -9.63 -8.11 -16.86
N GLY A 505 -8.59 -7.36 -16.47
CA GLY A 505 -7.21 -7.81 -16.60
C GLY A 505 -6.92 -9.08 -15.80
N GLY A 506 -7.49 -9.22 -14.60
CA GLY A 506 -7.39 -10.42 -13.78
C GLY A 506 -8.00 -11.67 -14.43
N VAL A 507 -9.10 -11.52 -15.18
CA VAL A 507 -9.69 -12.62 -15.98
C VAL A 507 -8.77 -13.02 -17.13
N VAL A 508 -8.15 -12.05 -17.81
CA VAL A 508 -7.15 -12.30 -18.86
C VAL A 508 -5.94 -13.03 -18.28
N LEU A 509 -5.43 -12.57 -17.14
CA LEU A 509 -4.34 -13.20 -16.42
C LEU A 509 -4.69 -14.64 -16.03
N ALA A 510 -5.86 -14.87 -15.43
CA ALA A 510 -6.30 -16.19 -15.02
C ALA A 510 -6.41 -17.16 -16.21
N SER A 511 -6.91 -16.67 -17.35
CA SER A 511 -7.00 -17.46 -18.58
C SER A 511 -5.62 -17.85 -19.10
N PHE A 512 -4.69 -16.89 -19.16
CA PHE A 512 -3.31 -17.14 -19.56
C PHE A 512 -2.58 -18.07 -18.60
N MET A 513 -2.74 -17.88 -17.28
CA MET A 513 -2.15 -18.73 -16.25
C MET A 513 -2.64 -20.17 -16.33
N THR A 514 -3.92 -20.38 -16.63
CA THR A 514 -4.50 -21.72 -16.82
C THR A 514 -3.75 -22.44 -17.95
N TYR A 515 -3.69 -21.81 -19.12
CA TYR A 515 -2.99 -22.33 -20.29
C TYR A 515 -1.47 -22.54 -20.03
N ALA A 516 -0.80 -21.52 -19.50
CA ALA A 516 0.62 -21.55 -19.20
C ALA A 516 0.99 -22.65 -18.20
N SER A 517 0.19 -22.83 -17.15
CA SER A 517 0.47 -23.82 -16.10
C SER A 517 0.46 -25.25 -16.63
N GLU A 518 -0.54 -25.61 -17.46
CA GLU A 518 -0.65 -26.93 -18.07
C GLU A 518 0.53 -27.19 -19.02
N HIS A 519 0.85 -26.23 -19.89
CA HIS A 519 1.97 -26.34 -20.83
C HIS A 519 3.31 -26.49 -20.11
N LEU A 520 3.56 -25.70 -19.07
CA LEU A 520 4.77 -25.78 -18.26
C LEU A 520 4.89 -27.14 -17.56
N ALA A 521 3.81 -27.67 -16.98
CA ALA A 521 3.85 -28.95 -16.27
C ALA A 521 4.00 -30.14 -17.22
N ILE A 522 3.29 -30.14 -18.36
CA ILE A 522 3.43 -31.17 -19.39
C ILE A 522 4.86 -31.17 -19.94
N SER A 523 5.40 -29.98 -20.25
CA SER A 523 6.78 -29.83 -20.71
C SER A 523 7.77 -30.36 -19.65
N ALA A 524 7.60 -29.97 -18.38
CA ALA A 524 8.43 -30.44 -17.29
C ALA A 524 8.42 -31.96 -17.13
N PHE A 525 7.24 -32.59 -17.20
CA PHE A 525 7.10 -34.06 -17.11
C PHE A 525 7.85 -34.78 -18.24
N TYR A 526 7.60 -34.38 -19.49
CA TYR A 526 8.24 -35.01 -20.65
C TYR A 526 9.75 -34.73 -20.70
N LYS A 527 10.19 -33.55 -20.26
CA LYS A 527 11.62 -33.23 -20.12
C LYS A 527 12.28 -34.18 -19.13
N GLY A 528 11.63 -34.46 -17.99
CA GLY A 528 12.09 -35.44 -17.01
C GLY A 528 12.21 -36.86 -17.57
N GLN A 529 11.29 -37.26 -18.45
CA GLN A 529 11.37 -38.54 -19.17
C GLN A 529 12.53 -38.60 -20.17
N ARG A 530 12.72 -37.54 -20.97
CA ARG A 530 13.75 -37.50 -22.01
C ARG A 530 15.17 -37.43 -21.45
N ASP A 531 15.40 -36.57 -20.45
CA ASP A 531 16.74 -36.33 -19.90
C ASP A 531 17.37 -37.59 -19.29
N ARG A 532 16.56 -38.55 -18.87
CA ARG A 532 17.05 -39.82 -18.34
C ARG A 532 17.39 -40.87 -19.40
N ASN A 533 16.68 -40.87 -20.53
CA ASN A 533 16.98 -41.76 -21.65
C ASN A 533 18.34 -41.44 -22.30
N VAL A 534 18.94 -40.29 -21.98
CA VAL A 534 20.28 -39.86 -22.39
C VAL A 534 21.21 -39.86 -21.16
N SER A 535 21.57 -41.03 -20.63
CA SER A 535 22.48 -41.07 -19.49
C SER A 535 23.93 -40.68 -19.89
N ARG A 536 24.48 -39.75 -19.09
CA ARG A 536 25.88 -39.32 -18.93
C ARG A 536 26.43 -38.33 -19.98
N SER A 537 26.12 -37.04 -19.80
CA SER A 537 27.11 -35.93 -19.75
C SER A 537 26.52 -34.54 -20.04
N ARG A 538 25.40 -34.13 -19.43
CA ARG A 538 25.02 -32.71 -19.51
C ARG A 538 24.56 -32.17 -18.17
N SER A 539 25.23 -31.09 -17.77
CA SER A 539 24.85 -30.22 -16.67
C SER A 539 23.52 -29.55 -17.00
N ILE A 540 22.56 -29.72 -16.10
CA ILE A 540 21.23 -29.12 -16.22
C ILE A 540 21.37 -27.64 -15.91
N CYS A 541 21.18 -26.78 -16.90
CA CYS A 541 21.08 -25.34 -16.70
C CYS A 541 19.61 -24.99 -16.41
N PHE A 542 19.23 -24.94 -15.15
CA PHE A 542 18.07 -24.17 -14.71
C PHE A 542 18.58 -22.76 -14.40
N LEU A 543 18.36 -21.82 -15.32
CA LEU A 543 18.38 -20.41 -14.95
C LEU A 543 17.08 -20.15 -14.18
N PHE A 544 17.26 -19.73 -12.93
CA PHE A 544 16.26 -19.55 -11.88
C PHE A 544 15.17 -18.55 -12.22
#